data_AF-A0A349K8S9-F1
#
_entry.id   AF-A0A349K8S9-F1
#
_cell.length_a   1.000
_cell.length_b   1.000
_cell.length_c   1.000
_cell.angle_alpha   90.00
_cell.angle_beta   90.00
_cell.angle_gamma   90.00
#
_symmetry.space_group_name_H-M   'P 1'
#
loop_
_entity.id
_entity.type
_entity.pdbx_description
1 polymer ?
#
loop_
_entity_poly.entity_id
_entity_poly.type
_entity_poly.pdbx_seq_one_letter_code
_entity_poly.pdbx_strand_id
1 'polypeptide(L)'
;MAKSMAAGYYEYSPMLLDNIGLTWEGPHPEEFKKQGKIWPDFHHSPDLIESGRLVDFLSERHADAFCLRGDAPQIANQIIQILEECKVLDIEFEYVVLQPIPNPPTPDLGNEAYIERVPEHILSAVRNALNK
;
A
#
# COMPACT_ATOMS: atom_id res chain seq x y z
N MET A 1 9.45 -2.80 -1.66
CA MET A 1 8.20 -2.90 -0.87
C MET A 1 6.99 -2.37 -1.65
N ALA A 2 6.84 -1.06 -1.83
CA ALA A 2 5.61 -0.51 -2.42
C ALA A 2 5.31 -0.96 -3.87
N LYS A 3 6.32 -1.20 -4.70
CA LYS A 3 6.10 -1.80 -6.03
C LYS A 3 5.55 -3.23 -5.96
N SER A 4 5.94 -4.01 -4.95
CA SER A 4 5.35 -5.34 -4.70
C SER A 4 3.86 -5.22 -4.41
N MET A 5 3.45 -4.22 -3.64
CA MET A 5 2.04 -3.98 -3.35
C MET A 5 1.26 -3.56 -4.59
N ALA A 6 1.77 -2.63 -5.38
CA ALA A 6 1.13 -2.27 -6.66
C ALA A 6 1.01 -3.48 -7.59
N ALA A 7 2.03 -4.35 -7.62
CA ALA A 7 1.99 -5.60 -8.38
C ALA A 7 0.96 -6.60 -7.85
N GLY A 8 0.76 -6.69 -6.53
CA GLY A 8 -0.29 -7.51 -5.95
C GLY A 8 -1.69 -7.02 -6.33
N TYR A 9 -1.95 -5.71 -6.34
CA TYR A 9 -3.22 -5.19 -6.84
C TYR A 9 -3.43 -5.51 -8.32
N TYR A 10 -2.40 -5.38 -9.16
CA TYR A 10 -2.48 -5.77 -10.56
C TYR A 10 -2.76 -7.28 -10.73
N GLU A 11 -2.12 -8.13 -9.92
CA GLU A 11 -2.26 -9.58 -9.98
C GLU A 11 -3.70 -10.05 -9.73
N TYR A 12 -4.43 -9.40 -8.81
CA TYR A 12 -5.82 -9.75 -8.50
C TYR A 12 -6.85 -8.90 -9.24
N SER A 13 -6.51 -7.69 -9.66
CA SER A 13 -7.44 -6.70 -10.18
C SER A 13 -6.75 -5.76 -11.18
N PRO A 14 -6.35 -6.27 -12.36
CA PRO A 14 -5.58 -5.49 -13.35
C PRO A 14 -6.33 -4.23 -13.82
N MET A 15 -7.67 -4.29 -13.85
CA MET A 15 -8.54 -3.16 -14.17
C MET A 15 -8.32 -1.92 -13.28
N LEU A 16 -7.77 -2.07 -12.06
CA LEU A 16 -7.46 -0.92 -11.21
C LEU A 16 -6.38 -0.04 -11.81
N LEU A 17 -5.37 -0.61 -12.49
CA LEU A 17 -4.35 0.16 -13.20
C LEU A 17 -4.95 0.83 -14.44
N ASP A 18 -5.78 0.10 -15.19
CA ASP A 18 -6.45 0.63 -16.38
C ASP A 18 -7.30 1.86 -16.06
N ASN A 19 -8.05 1.83 -14.95
CA ASN A 19 -8.90 2.93 -14.49
C ASN A 19 -8.15 4.24 -14.21
N ILE A 20 -6.85 4.16 -13.89
CA ILE A 20 -6.00 5.32 -13.56
C ILE A 20 -4.95 5.61 -14.63
N GLY A 21 -5.08 4.97 -15.80
CA GLY A 21 -4.21 5.16 -16.96
C GLY A 21 -2.78 4.67 -16.73
N LEU A 22 -2.61 3.62 -15.92
CA LEU A 22 -1.34 2.95 -15.70
C LEU A 22 -1.30 1.62 -16.46
N THR A 23 -0.11 1.26 -16.96
CA THR A 23 0.10 0.07 -17.78
C THR A 23 1.08 -0.88 -17.13
N TRP A 24 0.79 -2.18 -17.23
CA TRP A 24 1.73 -3.23 -16.85
C TRP A 24 2.68 -3.55 -18.01
N GLU A 25 3.96 -3.18 -17.87
CA GLU A 25 4.96 -3.29 -18.95
C GLU A 25 5.85 -4.54 -18.87
N GLY A 26 5.57 -5.46 -17.96
CA GLY A 26 6.42 -6.64 -17.72
C GLY A 26 5.72 -7.98 -17.95
N PRO A 27 6.40 -9.09 -17.60
CA PRO A 27 5.83 -10.45 -17.66
C PRO A 27 4.55 -10.58 -16.85
N HIS A 28 3.67 -11.50 -17.21
CA HIS A 28 2.46 -11.72 -16.42
C HIS A 28 2.82 -12.24 -15.00
N PRO A 29 2.12 -11.85 -13.91
CA PRO A 29 2.39 -12.32 -12.54
C PRO A 29 2.60 -13.84 -12.41
N GLU A 30 1.77 -14.63 -13.09
CA GLU A 30 1.90 -16.10 -13.15
C GLU A 30 3.25 -16.62 -13.68
N GLU A 31 3.96 -15.85 -14.50
CA GLU A 31 5.31 -16.23 -14.95
C GLU A 31 6.32 -16.19 -13.80
N PHE A 32 6.22 -15.20 -12.92
CA PHE A 32 7.08 -15.10 -11.73
C PHE A 32 6.79 -16.23 -10.74
N LYS A 33 5.51 -16.59 -10.54
CA LYS A 33 5.11 -17.74 -9.72
C LYS A 33 5.65 -19.06 -10.25
N LYS A 34 5.51 -19.30 -11.57
CA LYS A 34 6.05 -20.52 -12.22
C LYS A 34 7.56 -20.66 -12.06
N GLN A 35 8.28 -19.54 -11.93
CA GLN A 35 9.72 -19.50 -11.70
C GLN A 35 10.08 -19.64 -10.20
N GLY A 36 9.10 -19.77 -9.31
CA GLY A 36 9.30 -19.83 -7.85
C GLY A 36 9.81 -18.52 -7.26
N LYS A 37 9.68 -17.39 -7.98
CA LYS A 37 10.21 -16.09 -7.56
C LYS A 37 9.28 -15.34 -6.61
N ILE A 38 8.00 -15.71 -6.60
CA ILE A 38 6.95 -15.05 -5.81
C ILE A 38 6.05 -16.13 -5.24
N TRP A 39 5.89 -16.13 -3.92
CA TRP A 39 5.03 -17.08 -3.21
C TRP A 39 4.45 -16.45 -1.93
N PRO A 40 3.14 -16.63 -1.66
CA PRO A 40 2.13 -17.19 -2.57
C PRO A 40 1.74 -16.21 -3.70
N ASP A 41 1.99 -14.92 -3.50
CA ASP A 41 1.64 -13.82 -4.39
C ASP A 41 2.49 -12.58 -4.02
N PHE A 42 2.33 -11.47 -4.76
CA PHE A 42 3.11 -10.24 -4.52
C PHE A 42 2.76 -9.52 -3.20
N HIS A 43 1.51 -9.61 -2.71
CA HIS A 43 1.07 -8.97 -1.47
C HIS A 43 1.57 -9.68 -0.22
N HIS A 44 1.68 -11.00 -0.30
CA HIS A 44 2.00 -11.87 0.82
C HIS A 44 3.43 -12.42 0.75
N SER A 45 4.27 -11.91 -0.17
CA SER A 45 5.68 -12.27 -0.21
C SER A 45 6.35 -11.98 1.14
N PRO A 46 7.08 -12.95 1.73
CA PRO A 46 7.80 -12.73 2.98
C PRO A 46 8.95 -11.73 2.83
N ASP A 47 9.45 -11.54 1.61
CA ASP A 47 10.43 -10.49 1.27
C ASP A 47 9.83 -9.55 0.22
N LEU A 48 9.19 -8.47 0.70
CA LEU A 48 8.60 -7.42 -0.13
C LEU A 48 9.67 -6.53 -0.80
N ILE A 49 10.92 -6.57 -0.36
CA ILE A 49 12.01 -5.84 -1.01
C ILE A 49 12.40 -6.61 -2.27
N GLU A 50 12.72 -7.89 -2.14
CA GLU A 50 13.08 -8.74 -3.28
C GLU A 50 11.94 -8.89 -4.27
N SER A 51 10.72 -9.16 -3.78
CA SER A 51 9.51 -9.20 -4.62
C SER A 51 9.29 -7.89 -5.39
N GLY A 52 9.57 -6.75 -4.75
CA GLY A 52 9.50 -5.44 -5.41
C GLY A 52 10.55 -5.23 -6.51
N ARG A 53 11.74 -5.84 -6.41
CA ARG A 53 12.79 -5.75 -7.45
C ARG A 53 12.42 -6.49 -8.72
N LEU A 54 11.65 -7.58 -8.61
CA LEU A 54 11.17 -8.35 -9.77
C LEU A 54 10.27 -7.52 -10.70
N VAL A 55 9.67 -6.46 -10.16
CA VAL A 55 8.77 -5.54 -10.86
C VAL A 55 9.34 -4.14 -10.93
N ASP A 56 10.67 -4.01 -11.05
CA ASP A 56 11.32 -2.69 -11.10
C ASP A 56 10.96 -1.86 -12.34
N PHE A 57 10.38 -2.49 -13.37
CA PHE A 57 9.77 -1.80 -14.50
C PHE A 57 8.53 -0.97 -14.10
N LEU A 58 7.91 -1.25 -12.95
CA LEU A 58 6.88 -0.38 -12.40
C LEU A 58 7.51 0.93 -11.91
N SER A 59 6.91 2.05 -12.29
CA SER A 59 7.33 3.37 -11.86
C SER A 59 6.93 3.67 -10.40
N GLU A 60 7.50 4.74 -9.84
CA GLU A 60 7.08 5.26 -8.54
C GLU A 60 5.59 5.66 -8.53
N ARG A 61 5.06 6.13 -9.67
CA ARG A 61 3.63 6.43 -9.81
C ARG A 61 2.75 5.19 -9.59
N HIS A 62 3.21 4.00 -9.98
CA HIS A 62 2.48 2.76 -9.67
C HIS A 62 2.48 2.50 -8.17
N ALA A 63 3.62 2.67 -7.51
CA ALA A 63 3.72 2.49 -6.07
C ALA A 63 2.82 3.50 -5.33
N ASP A 64 2.86 4.78 -5.70
CA ASP A 64 2.10 5.85 -5.04
C ASP A 64 0.58 5.73 -5.22
N ALA A 65 0.12 5.13 -6.33
CA ALA A 65 -1.30 4.90 -6.56
C ALA A 65 -1.92 3.86 -5.62
N PHE A 66 -1.11 2.94 -5.08
CA PHE A 66 -1.59 1.79 -4.31
C PHE A 66 -0.96 1.67 -2.90
N CYS A 67 -0.07 2.59 -2.53
CA CYS A 67 0.61 2.57 -1.23
C CYS A 67 0.89 3.97 -0.71
N LEU A 68 0.70 4.11 0.60
CA LEU A 68 1.23 5.23 1.39
C LEU A 68 2.66 4.88 1.80
N ARG A 69 3.61 5.82 1.64
CA ARG A 69 5.04 5.54 1.83
C ARG A 69 5.73 6.58 2.69
N GLY A 70 6.72 6.15 3.47
CA GLY A 70 7.51 7.02 4.33
C GLY A 70 7.36 6.68 5.81
N ASP A 71 7.73 7.63 6.65
CA ASP A 71 7.52 7.56 8.09
C ASP A 71 6.07 7.91 8.51
N ALA A 72 5.78 7.82 9.80
CA ALA A 72 4.43 8.09 10.32
C ALA A 72 3.90 9.50 9.97
N PRO A 73 4.67 10.59 10.15
CA PRO A 73 4.25 11.92 9.67
C PRO A 73 3.96 11.98 8.17
N GLN A 74 4.82 11.39 7.33
CA GLN A 74 4.62 11.37 5.89
C GLN A 74 3.36 10.62 5.49
N ILE A 75 3.10 9.47 6.11
CA ILE A 75 1.89 8.66 5.85
C ILE A 75 0.63 9.40 6.32
N ALA A 76 0.66 10.01 7.51
CA ALA A 76 -0.46 10.80 8.02
C ALA A 76 -0.81 11.96 7.07
N ASN A 77 0.19 12.68 6.56
CA ASN A 77 -0.02 13.77 5.60
C ASN A 77 -0.65 13.27 4.28
N GLN A 78 -0.22 12.11 3.77
CA GLN A 78 -0.84 11.53 2.57
C GLN A 78 -2.31 11.17 2.81
N ILE A 79 -2.65 10.60 3.97
CA ILE A 79 -4.06 10.29 4.32
C ILE A 79 -4.89 11.57 4.40
N ILE A 80 -4.38 12.61 5.06
CA ILE A 80 -5.07 13.90 5.17
C ILE A 80 -5.33 14.48 3.78
N GLN A 81 -4.30 14.52 2.93
CA GLN A 81 -4.42 15.05 1.58
C GLN A 81 -5.47 14.28 0.76
N ILE A 82 -5.46 12.94 0.79
CA ILE A 82 -6.45 12.11 0.09
C ILE A 82 -7.87 12.44 0.58
N LEU A 83 -8.08 12.54 1.89
CA LEU A 83 -9.41 12.81 2.45
C LEU A 83 -9.89 14.23 2.15
N GLU A 84 -8.99 15.21 2.15
CA GLU A 84 -9.30 16.59 1.74
C GLU A 84 -9.65 16.67 0.25
N GLU A 85 -8.90 15.99 -0.62
CA GLU A 85 -9.19 15.91 -2.06
C GLU A 85 -10.53 15.21 -2.31
N CYS A 86 -10.83 14.11 -1.62
CA CYS A 86 -12.12 13.44 -1.72
C CYS A 86 -13.28 14.34 -1.27
N LYS A 87 -13.10 15.13 -0.20
CA LYS A 87 -14.11 16.11 0.24
C LYS A 87 -14.37 17.19 -0.81
N VAL A 88 -13.33 17.68 -1.50
CA VAL A 88 -13.49 18.63 -2.62
C VAL A 88 -14.30 18.01 -3.77
N LEU A 89 -14.21 16.69 -3.95
CA LEU A 89 -14.95 15.93 -4.96
C LEU A 89 -16.33 15.45 -4.48
N ASP A 90 -16.79 15.86 -3.29
CA ASP A 90 -18.05 15.41 -2.67
C ASP A 90 -18.10 13.88 -2.46
N ILE A 91 -16.93 13.27 -2.19
CA ILE A 91 -16.78 11.86 -1.85
C ILE A 91 -16.62 11.75 -0.34
N GLU A 92 -17.63 11.19 0.32
CA GLU A 92 -17.62 10.94 1.77
C GLU A 92 -17.32 9.47 2.07
N PHE A 93 -16.45 9.24 3.06
CA PHE A 93 -16.16 7.92 3.60
C PHE A 93 -16.66 7.82 5.03
N GLU A 94 -17.47 6.80 5.33
CA GLU A 94 -17.82 6.47 6.72
C GLU A 94 -16.65 5.79 7.44
N TYR A 95 -15.88 4.98 6.71
CA TYR A 95 -14.74 4.22 7.24
C TYR A 95 -13.55 4.25 6.28
N VAL A 96 -12.35 4.41 6.86
CA VAL A 96 -11.07 4.24 6.16
C VAL A 96 -10.32 3.10 6.84
N VAL A 97 -10.04 2.04 6.08
CA VAL A 97 -9.32 0.86 6.59
C VAL A 97 -7.97 0.80 5.89
N LEU A 98 -6.89 0.96 6.68
CA LEU A 98 -5.54 0.77 6.17
C LEU A 98 -5.21 -0.72 6.19
N GLN A 99 -4.77 -1.27 5.06
CA GLN A 99 -4.23 -2.61 5.01
C GLN A 99 -2.78 -2.60 5.54
N PRO A 100 -2.46 -3.32 6.63
CA PRO A 100 -1.12 -3.32 7.19
C PRO A 100 -0.16 -4.08 6.29
N ILE A 101 0.91 -3.40 5.85
CA ILE A 101 1.97 -4.01 5.05
C ILE A 101 3.33 -3.45 5.50
N PRO A 102 4.33 -4.32 5.78
CA PRO A 102 4.28 -5.78 5.70
C PRO A 102 3.35 -6.40 6.75
N ASN A 103 2.92 -7.65 6.52
CA ASN A 103 2.28 -8.46 7.55
C ASN A 103 3.20 -8.50 8.79
N PRO A 104 2.81 -7.85 9.91
CA PRO A 104 3.66 -7.83 11.09
C PRO A 104 3.89 -9.25 11.62
N PRO A 105 5.06 -9.52 12.24
CA PRO A 105 5.34 -10.84 12.81
C PRO A 105 4.24 -11.23 13.81
N THR A 106 3.82 -12.49 13.84
CA THR A 106 2.79 -12.93 14.80
C THR A 106 3.38 -13.91 15.82
N PRO A 107 3.34 -13.61 17.13
CA PRO A 107 2.67 -12.46 17.74
C PRO A 107 3.51 -11.16 17.64
N ASP A 108 2.84 -10.03 17.42
CA ASP A 108 3.44 -8.68 17.44
C ASP A 108 3.03 -8.02 18.76
N LEU A 109 3.91 -7.99 19.76
CA LEU A 109 3.57 -7.60 21.12
C LEU A 109 4.36 -6.39 21.60
N GLY A 110 3.74 -5.60 22.47
CA GLY A 110 4.34 -4.44 23.13
C GLY A 110 4.15 -3.14 22.36
N ASN A 111 4.64 -2.03 22.94
CA ASN A 111 4.40 -0.69 22.41
C ASN A 111 5.02 -0.44 21.02
N GLU A 112 5.98 -1.28 20.62
CA GLU A 112 6.60 -1.20 19.29
C GLU A 112 5.82 -1.97 18.21
N ALA A 113 4.78 -2.71 18.61
CA ALA A 113 3.95 -3.47 17.69
C ALA A 113 3.22 -2.55 16.71
N TYR A 114 3.04 -3.02 15.48
CA TYR A 114 2.36 -2.30 14.41
C TYR A 114 0.96 -1.84 14.85
N ILE A 115 0.22 -2.72 15.53
CA ILE A 115 -1.16 -2.44 15.97
C ILE A 115 -1.25 -1.33 17.02
N GLU A 116 -0.17 -1.05 17.74
CA GLU A 116 -0.09 0.05 18.71
C GLU A 116 0.38 1.35 18.03
N ARG A 117 1.45 1.25 17.22
CA ARG A 117 2.10 2.43 16.60
C ARG A 117 1.26 3.11 15.53
N VAL A 118 0.48 2.37 14.74
CA VAL A 118 -0.33 2.97 13.68
C VAL A 118 -1.46 3.85 14.25
N PRO A 119 -2.29 3.38 15.19
CA PRO A 119 -3.24 4.24 15.87
C PRO A 119 -2.60 5.44 16.56
N GLU A 120 -1.51 5.21 17.30
CA GLU A 120 -0.85 6.26 18.10
C GLU A 120 -0.23 7.36 17.24
N HIS A 121 0.53 7.00 16.20
CA HIS A 121 1.33 7.98 15.46
C HIS A 121 0.70 8.43 14.14
N ILE A 122 -0.10 7.59 13.48
CA ILE A 122 -0.69 7.91 12.18
C ILE A 122 -2.14 8.37 12.37
N LEU A 123 -3.00 7.52 12.92
CA LEU A 123 -4.45 7.82 12.99
C LEU A 123 -4.76 8.99 13.93
N SER A 124 -4.01 9.12 15.03
CA SER A 124 -4.11 10.28 15.94
C SER A 124 -3.79 11.59 15.23
N ALA A 125 -2.72 11.63 14.41
CA ALA A 125 -2.33 12.81 13.66
C ALA A 125 -3.40 13.20 12.62
N VAL A 126 -3.93 12.22 11.87
CA VAL A 126 -5.02 12.42 10.91
C VAL A 126 -6.25 12.98 11.60
N ARG A 127 -6.69 12.39 12.71
CA ARG A 127 -7.85 12.85 13.48
C ARG A 127 -7.69 14.29 13.96
N ASN A 128 -6.50 14.65 14.46
CA ASN A 128 -6.23 15.99 14.96
C ASN A 128 -6.19 17.05 13.85
N ALA A 129 -5.86 16.65 12.61
CA ALA A 129 -5.88 17.54 11.47
C ALA A 129 -7.31 17.79 10.95
N LEU A 130 -8.13 16.74 10.87
CA LEU A 130 -9.47 16.80 10.27
C LEU A 130 -10.58 17.30 11.21
N ASN A 131 -10.36 17.28 12.52
CA ASN A 131 -11.31 17.79 13.53
C ASN A 131 -11.15 19.29 13.85
N LYS A 132 -10.32 20.01 13.10
CA LYS A 132 -10.15 21.46 13.22
C LYS A 132 -11.07 22.19 12.25
#